data_AF-A0A2K8T6D5-F1
#
_entry.id   AF-A0A2K8T6D5-F1
#
_cell.length_a   1.000
_cell.length_b   1.000
_cell.length_c   1.000
_cell.angle_alpha   90.00
_cell.angle_beta   90.00
_cell.angle_gamma   90.00
#
_symmetry.space_group_name_H-M   'P 1'
#
loop_
_entity.id
_entity.type
_entity.pdbx_description
1 polymer ?
#
loop_
_entity_poly.entity_id
_entity_poly.type
_entity_poly.pdbx_seq_one_letter_code
_entity_poly.pdbx_strand_id
1 'polypeptide(L)'
;MLAYAQLWAAKDLATHLPRPWERYLKPETDTIMTPSAVQRDFQRIISLIGTPARSPKTRGNSIGRVQGQAQTQRTKHPVVKKQSKSTPDKQKAA
;
A
#
# COMPACT_ATOMS: atom_id res chain seq x y z
N MET A 1 -21.68 -2.23 3.18
CA MET A 1 -22.96 -1.63 2.75
C MET A 1 -22.79 -0.61 1.62
N LEU A 2 -21.92 0.40 1.74
CA LEU A 2 -21.75 1.43 0.69
C LEU A 2 -21.38 0.88 -0.70
N ALA A 3 -20.44 -0.07 -0.77
CA ALA A 3 -19.99 -0.65 -2.04
C ALA A 3 -21.15 -1.30 -2.83
N TYR A 4 -22.08 -1.96 -2.15
CA TYR A 4 -23.21 -2.63 -2.80
C TYR A 4 -24.22 -1.62 -3.37
N ALA A 5 -24.46 -0.51 -2.64
CA ALA A 5 -25.28 0.59 -3.13
C ALA A 5 -24.68 1.25 -4.36
N GLN A 6 -23.35 1.42 -4.41
CA GLN A 6 -22.64 1.96 -5.56
C GLN A 6 -22.75 1.05 -6.80
N LEU A 7 -22.60 -0.28 -6.62
CA LEU A 7 -22.79 -1.23 -7.71
C LEU A 7 -24.24 -1.23 -8.20
N TRP A 8 -25.23 -1.17 -7.30
CA TRP A 8 -26.63 -1.08 -7.70
C TRP A 8 -26.95 0.21 -8.47
N ALA A 9 -26.40 1.35 -8.05
CA ALA A 9 -26.58 2.62 -8.74
C ALA A 9 -25.91 2.65 -10.13
N ALA A 10 -24.81 1.93 -10.30
CA ALA A 10 -24.05 1.89 -11.56
C ALA A 10 -24.56 0.85 -12.57
N LYS A 11 -25.53 0.02 -12.21
CA LYS A 11 -25.99 -1.12 -13.04
C LYS A 11 -26.44 -0.72 -14.45
N ASP A 12 -27.10 0.43 -14.58
CA ASP A 12 -27.66 0.90 -15.86
C ASP A 12 -26.60 1.54 -16.77
N LEU A 13 -25.44 1.89 -16.21
CA LEU A 13 -24.30 2.47 -16.93
C LEU A 13 -23.26 1.41 -17.31
N ALA A 14 -23.33 0.24 -16.68
CA ALA A 14 -22.36 -0.81 -16.86
C ALA A 14 -22.54 -1.49 -18.22
N THR A 15 -21.44 -2.02 -18.74
CA THR A 15 -21.35 -2.81 -19.97
C THR A 15 -20.69 -4.14 -19.66
N HIS A 16 -21.09 -5.19 -20.37
CA HIS A 16 -20.52 -6.52 -20.14
C HIS A 16 -19.08 -6.57 -20.68
N LEU A 17 -18.08 -6.44 -19.79
CA LEU A 17 -16.66 -6.61 -20.12
C LEU A 17 -16.20 -8.04 -19.77
N PRO A 18 -15.97 -8.92 -20.78
CA PRO A 18 -15.42 -10.25 -20.54
C PRO A 18 -13.95 -10.15 -20.13
N ARG A 19 -13.49 -11.06 -19.28
CA ARG A 19 -12.05 -11.19 -18.99
C ARG A 19 -11.27 -11.58 -20.25
N PRO A 20 -9.96 -11.33 -20.31
CA PRO A 20 -9.14 -11.65 -21.49
C PRO A 20 -9.26 -13.11 -21.94
N TRP A 21 -9.43 -14.05 -21.01
CA TRP A 21 -9.65 -15.47 -21.30
C TRP A 21 -11.11 -15.84 -21.54
N GLU A 22 -12.09 -15.00 -21.16
CA GLU A 22 -13.53 -15.26 -21.36
C GLU A 22 -14.04 -14.80 -22.72
N ARG A 23 -13.17 -14.28 -23.60
CA ARG A 23 -13.54 -13.71 -24.92
C ARG A 23 -14.24 -14.70 -25.86
N TYR A 24 -14.10 -16.01 -25.62
CA TYR A 24 -14.78 -17.04 -26.40
C TYR A 24 -16.25 -17.25 -25.96
N LEU A 25 -16.63 -16.76 -24.78
CA LEU A 25 -18.01 -16.82 -24.30
C LEU A 25 -18.84 -15.80 -25.05
N LYS A 26 -20.09 -16.16 -25.35
CA LYS A 26 -21.06 -15.22 -25.91
C LYS A 26 -21.29 -14.11 -24.87
N PRO A 27 -21.22 -12.82 -25.27
CA PRO A 27 -21.52 -11.74 -24.33
C PRO A 27 -22.95 -11.89 -23.83
N GLU A 28 -23.13 -11.85 -22.50
CA GLU A 28 -24.45 -11.80 -21.91
C GLU A 28 -25.08 -10.45 -22.25
N THR A 29 -26.16 -10.47 -23.03
CA THR A 29 -26.97 -9.30 -23.40
C THR A 29 -28.22 -9.19 -22.53
N ASP A 30 -28.16 -9.74 -21.32
CA ASP A 30 -29.29 -9.67 -20.40
C ASP A 30 -29.54 -8.22 -19.98
N THR A 31 -30.82 -7.87 -19.91
CA THR A 31 -31.28 -6.55 -19.48
C THR A 31 -30.88 -6.22 -18.04
N ILE A 32 -30.57 -7.25 -17.23
CA ILE A 32 -30.24 -7.12 -15.81
C ILE A 32 -28.81 -7.59 -15.58
N MET A 33 -27.90 -6.64 -15.34
CA MET A 33 -26.50 -6.93 -15.06
C MET A 33 -26.32 -7.47 -13.63
N THR A 34 -25.55 -8.55 -13.48
CA THR A 34 -25.20 -9.06 -12.13
C THR A 34 -24.25 -8.08 -11.41
N PRO A 35 -24.31 -7.97 -10.06
CA PRO A 35 -23.41 -7.09 -9.31
C PRO A 35 -21.92 -7.34 -9.61
N SER A 36 -21.55 -8.61 -9.83
CA SER A 36 -20.18 -9.01 -10.20
C SER A 36 -19.78 -8.48 -11.58
N ALA A 37 -20.70 -8.47 -12.56
CA ALA A 37 -20.43 -7.90 -13.88
C ALA A 37 -20.33 -6.36 -13.82
N VAL A 38 -21.19 -5.70 -13.05
CA VAL A 38 -21.08 -4.24 -12.79
C VAL A 38 -19.73 -3.90 -12.15
N GLN A 39 -19.29 -4.70 -11.18
CA GLN A 39 -18.00 -4.49 -10.50
C GLN A 39 -16.82 -4.55 -11.48
N ARG A 40 -16.86 -5.40 -12.51
CA ARG A 40 -15.79 -5.49 -13.52
C ARG A 40 -15.67 -4.21 -14.34
N ASP A 41 -16.80 -3.63 -14.74
CA ASP A 41 -16.83 -2.41 -15.55
C ASP A 41 -16.76 -1.12 -14.72
N PHE A 42 -16.81 -1.25 -13.39
CA PHE A 42 -16.86 -0.12 -12.47
C PHE A 42 -15.66 0.83 -12.65
N GLN A 43 -14.48 0.31 -13.01
CA GLN A 43 -13.30 1.13 -13.30
C GLN A 43 -13.54 2.12 -14.46
N ARG A 44 -14.20 1.70 -15.54
CA ARG A 44 -14.54 2.57 -16.67
C ARG A 44 -15.51 3.65 -16.22
N ILE A 45 -16.54 3.27 -15.46
CA ILE A 45 -17.58 4.17 -14.95
C ILE A 45 -16.96 5.26 -14.06
N ILE A 46 -16.15 4.91 -13.07
CA ILE A 46 -15.53 5.91 -12.18
C ILE A 46 -14.53 6.80 -12.91
N SER A 47 -13.87 6.28 -13.96
CA SER A 47 -12.93 7.07 -14.75
C SER A 47 -13.64 8.17 -15.54
N LEU A 48 -14.89 7.94 -15.99
CA LEU A 48 -15.72 8.94 -16.65
C LEU A 48 -16.21 10.03 -15.70
N ILE A 49 -16.51 9.66 -14.44
CA ILE A 49 -16.91 10.62 -13.40
C ILE A 49 -15.71 11.48 -12.96
N GLY A 50 -14.50 10.91 -13.03
CA GLY A 50 -13.27 11.55 -12.58
C GLY A 50 -13.12 11.49 -11.06
N THR A 51 -12.21 12.30 -10.52
CA THR A 51 -11.98 12.38 -9.08
C THR A 51 -12.21 13.80 -8.58
N PRO A 52 -13.01 13.99 -7.50
CA PRO A 52 -13.12 15.29 -6.85
C PRO A 52 -11.84 15.62 -6.05
N ALA A 53 -10.92 14.67 -5.89
CA ALA A 53 -9.71 14.85 -5.12
C ALA A 53 -8.77 15.85 -5.81
N ARG A 54 -8.32 16.86 -5.05
CA ARG A 54 -7.21 17.71 -5.47
C ARG A 54 -5.91 16.92 -5.42
N SER A 55 -4.97 17.26 -6.30
CA SER A 55 -3.61 16.72 -6.24
C SER A 55 -3.03 16.94 -4.84
N PRO A 56 -2.34 15.94 -4.25
CA PRO A 56 -1.69 16.10 -2.96
C PRO A 56 -0.72 17.28 -2.98
N LYS A 57 -0.62 17.99 -1.85
CA LYS A 57 0.40 19.04 -1.71
C LYS A 57 1.78 18.40 -1.80
N THR A 58 2.58 18.80 -2.78
CA THR A 58 3.96 18.30 -2.92
C THR A 58 4.77 18.73 -1.70
N ARG A 59 5.38 17.77 -1.01
CA ARG A 59 6.27 18.05 0.14
C ARG A 59 7.56 18.77 -0.30
N GLY A 60 7.95 18.61 -1.57
CA GLY A 60 9.29 18.93 -2.06
C GLY A 60 10.31 17.91 -1.56
N ASN A 61 11.27 17.56 -2.42
CA ASN A 61 12.47 16.85 -1.98
C ASN A 61 13.44 17.89 -1.40
N SER A 62 14.05 17.60 -0.26
CA SER A 62 15.17 18.44 0.18
C SER A 62 16.31 18.31 -0.83
N ILE A 63 17.09 19.38 -1.00
CA ILE A 63 18.27 19.43 -1.88
C ILE A 63 19.28 18.30 -1.57
N GLY A 64 19.20 17.73 -0.36
CA GLY A 64 20.13 16.71 0.10
C GLY A 64 21.46 17.33 0.50
N ARG A 65 22.54 16.59 0.30
CA ARG A 65 23.90 17.09 0.55
C ARG A 65 24.38 17.86 -0.66
N VAL A 66 24.93 19.05 -0.43
CA VAL A 66 25.54 19.85 -1.49
C VAL A 66 26.91 19.25 -1.85
N GLN A 67 27.29 19.29 -3.12
CA GLN A 67 28.62 18.88 -3.57
C GLN A 67 29.69 19.70 -2.83
N GLY A 68 30.67 19.03 -2.23
CA GLY A 68 31.70 19.67 -1.40
C GLY A 68 31.31 19.87 0.08
N GLN A 69 30.10 19.50 0.50
CA GLN A 69 29.71 19.56 1.90
C GLN A 69 30.47 18.50 2.72
N ALA A 70 31.41 18.94 3.55
CA ALA A 70 32.05 18.08 4.55
C ALA A 70 31.05 17.68 5.65
N GLN A 71 31.08 16.42 6.08
CA GLN A 71 30.30 15.95 7.23
C GLN A 71 31.21 15.78 8.44
N THR A 72 30.77 16.27 9.59
CA THR A 72 31.44 15.99 10.84
C THR A 72 31.32 14.50 11.17
N GLN A 73 32.43 13.88 11.56
CA GLN A 73 32.41 12.50 12.01
C GLN A 73 31.58 12.37 13.29
N ARG A 74 30.76 11.32 13.39
CA ARG A 74 29.99 11.05 14.61
C ARG A 74 30.94 10.81 15.79
N THR A 75 30.61 11.39 16.95
CA THR A 75 31.35 11.15 18.20
C THR A 75 31.35 9.66 18.53
N LYS A 76 32.54 9.09 18.73
CA LYS A 76 32.68 7.70 19.21
C LYS A 76 32.51 7.69 20.73
N HIS A 77 31.50 6.98 21.20
CA HIS A 77 31.32 6.73 22.64
C HIS A 77 31.99 5.40 23.01
N PRO A 78 32.56 5.27 24.22
CA PRO A 78 33.17 4.03 24.67
C PRO A 78 32.12 2.91 24.83
N VAL A 79 32.53 1.67 24.52
CA VAL A 79 31.68 0.49 24.73
C VAL A 79 31.70 0.13 26.21
N VAL A 80 30.57 0.34 26.90
CA VAL A 80 30.39 -0.10 28.29
C VAL A 80 30.16 -1.61 28.31
N LYS A 81 31.10 -2.38 28.86
CA LYS A 81 30.98 -3.83 29.06
C LYS A 81 30.62 -4.15 30.51
N LYS A 82 29.70 -5.11 30.71
CA LYS A 82 29.34 -5.62 32.04
C LYS A 82 30.51 -6.44 32.61
N GLN A 83 30.88 -6.20 33.87
CA GLN A 83 31.91 -7.00 34.54
C GLN A 83 31.40 -8.43 34.79
N SER A 84 32.24 -9.42 34.52
CA SER A 84 31.98 -10.81 34.92
C SER A 84 32.05 -10.90 36.45
N LYS A 85 31.04 -11.52 37.07
CA LYS A 85 31.07 -11.79 38.52
C LYS A 85 32.24 -12.73 38.82
N SER A 86 33.13 -12.34 39.73
CA SER A 86 34.12 -13.27 40.27
C SER A 86 33.41 -14.30 41.13
N THR A 87 33.67 -15.59 40.86
CA THR A 87 33.27 -16.66 41.76
C THR A 87 34.27 -16.70 42.92
N PRO A 88 33.85 -16.57 44.19
CA PRO A 88 34.77 -16.71 45.31
C PRO A 88 35.29 -18.16 45.37
N ASP A 89 36.59 -18.29 45.61
CA ASP A 89 37.27 -19.58 45.67
C ASP A 89 36.75 -20.39 46.87
N LYS A 90 36.36 -21.65 46.64
CA LYS A 90 35.85 -22.52 47.70
C LYS A 90 37.03 -23.04 48.50
N GLN A 91 37.20 -22.53 49.72
CA GLN A 91 38.14 -23.10 50.68
C GLN A 91 37.79 -24.58 50.93
N LYS A 92 38.75 -25.48 50.69
CA LYS A 92 38.60 -26.92 50.98
C LYS A 92 38.60 -27.13 52.49
N ALA A 93 37.57 -27.80 53.00
CA ALA A 93 37.52 -28.26 54.39
C ALA A 93 38.45 -29.48 54.57
N ALA A 94 39.14 -29.51 55.72
CA ALA A 94 40.02 -30.58 56.18
C ALA A 94 39.25 -31.69 56.93
#